data_AF-A0AAN0JW96-F1
#
_entry.id   AF-A0AAN0JW96-F1
#
_cell.length_a   1.000
_cell.length_b   1.000
_cell.length_c   1.000
_cell.angle_alpha   90.00
_cell.angle_beta   90.00
_cell.angle_gamma   90.00
#
_symmetry.space_group_name_H-M   'P 1'
#
loop_
_entity.id
_entity.type
_entity.pdbx_description
1 polymer ?
#
loop_
_entity_poly.entity_id
_entity_poly.type
_entity_poly.pdbx_seq_one_letter_code
_entity_poly.pdbx_strand_id
1 'polypeptide(L)'
;MATDKDGQTPLHYAARLGTPGVVKFFLSTGNCDPLAKDIKGRTPLQLAKERLYVSDTIVAIFKKFGNVKISHPIDSYEVIEITEEFKISLTPIKLIDIKDLDIVVKELTSDQHLPCSVWHALGLQLGLYDDRLKDIKADYHGQSVECFRECMSAWLRGEDKVREKGGPSWSSLATALDTIEEKSIASYIKAKYCT
;
A
#
# COMPACT_ATOMS: atom_id res chain seq x y z
N MET A 1 18.86 0.60 22.04
CA MET A 1 18.89 -0.03 20.69
C MET A 1 20.31 -0.50 20.42
N ALA A 2 20.51 -1.69 19.84
CA ALA A 2 21.82 -2.16 19.44
C ALA A 2 22.31 -1.39 18.20
N THR A 3 23.51 -0.83 18.27
CA THR A 3 24.20 -0.13 17.17
C THR A 3 25.49 -0.87 16.81
N ASP A 4 25.92 -0.77 15.56
CA ASP A 4 27.23 -1.26 15.14
C ASP A 4 28.37 -0.30 15.55
N LYS A 5 29.59 -0.58 15.07
CA LYS A 5 30.79 0.25 15.32
C LYS A 5 30.70 1.65 14.71
N ASP A 6 29.81 1.85 13.73
CA ASP A 6 29.54 3.14 13.10
C ASP A 6 28.34 3.86 13.75
N GLY A 7 27.80 3.35 14.86
CA GLY A 7 26.59 3.91 15.48
C GLY A 7 25.32 3.69 14.65
N GLN A 8 25.38 2.87 13.60
CA GLN A 8 24.24 2.59 12.74
C GLN A 8 23.33 1.54 13.38
N THR A 9 22.04 1.84 13.39
CA THR A 9 20.97 0.91 13.77
C THR A 9 20.54 0.05 12.57
N PRO A 10 19.81 -1.06 12.77
CA PRO A 10 19.23 -1.83 11.66
C PRO A 10 18.42 -0.97 10.67
N LEU A 11 17.80 0.12 11.16
CA LEU A 11 17.07 1.08 10.33
C LEU A 11 17.97 1.89 9.39
N HIS A 12 19.20 2.22 9.80
CA HIS A 12 20.20 2.87 8.94
C HIS A 12 20.55 1.98 7.74
N TYR A 13 20.73 0.67 7.98
CA TYR A 13 21.00 -0.31 6.94
C TYR A 13 19.83 -0.46 5.98
N ALA A 14 18.61 -0.61 6.50
CA ALA A 14 17.39 -0.74 5.68
C ALA A 14 17.17 0.50 4.80
N ALA A 15 17.38 1.69 5.35
CA ALA A 15 17.25 2.95 4.64
C ALA A 15 18.34 3.10 3.55
N ARG A 16 19.60 2.75 3.85
CA ARG A 16 20.72 2.74 2.90
C ARG A 16 20.55 1.74 1.76
N LEU A 17 19.93 0.59 2.03
CA LEU A 17 19.62 -0.44 1.02
C LEU A 17 18.37 -0.10 0.20
N GLY A 18 17.58 0.90 0.61
CA GLY A 18 16.39 1.34 -0.11
C GLY A 18 15.24 0.33 -0.08
N THR A 19 15.09 -0.43 1.00
CA THR A 19 14.09 -1.52 1.11
C THR A 19 12.83 -1.07 1.86
N PRO A 20 11.73 -0.70 1.17
CA PRO A 20 10.59 -0.04 1.82
C PRO A 20 9.85 -0.95 2.80
N GLY A 21 9.77 -2.25 2.51
CA GLY A 21 9.14 -3.23 3.39
C GLY A 21 9.85 -3.37 4.73
N VAL A 22 11.19 -3.39 4.72
CA VAL A 22 12.00 -3.52 5.93
C VAL A 22 11.98 -2.23 6.76
N VAL A 23 12.04 -1.07 6.11
CA VAL A 23 11.89 0.24 6.78
C VAL A 23 10.51 0.35 7.45
N LYS A 24 9.44 -0.02 6.74
CA LYS A 24 8.08 0.00 7.30
C LYS A 24 7.93 -0.96 8.49
N PHE A 25 8.51 -2.16 8.40
CA PHE A 25 8.53 -3.12 9.50
C PHE A 25 9.20 -2.53 10.74
N PHE A 26 10.41 -1.98 10.63
CA PHE A 26 11.12 -1.39 11.77
C PHE A 26 10.44 -0.16 12.37
N LEU A 27 9.76 0.65 11.56
CA LEU A 27 9.00 1.79 12.07
C LEU A 27 7.68 1.37 12.73
N SER A 28 7.07 0.27 12.26
CA SER A 28 5.84 -0.26 12.84
C SER A 28 6.05 -0.95 14.18
N THR A 29 7.26 -1.43 14.49
CA THR A 29 7.55 -2.08 15.77
C THR A 29 7.73 -1.09 16.91
N GLY A 30 7.83 0.23 16.64
CA GLY A 30 8.01 1.28 17.66
C GLY A 30 9.37 1.24 18.39
N ASN A 31 10.12 0.15 18.27
CA ASN A 31 11.40 -0.09 18.94
C ASN A 31 12.59 0.54 18.22
N CYS A 32 12.35 1.27 17.12
CA CYS A 32 13.37 1.94 16.34
C CYS A 32 13.13 3.44 16.26
N ASP A 33 14.10 4.22 16.71
CA ASP A 33 14.09 5.67 16.54
C ASP A 33 14.40 6.02 15.06
N PRO A 34 13.44 6.61 14.31
CA PRO A 34 13.66 7.06 12.93
C PRO A 34 14.66 8.21 12.79
N LEU A 35 14.93 8.92 13.89
CA LEU A 35 15.82 10.07 13.96
C LEU A 35 17.17 9.75 14.61
N ALA A 36 17.41 8.48 14.94
CA ALA A 36 18.68 8.02 15.48
C ALA A 36 19.83 8.48 14.56
N LYS A 37 20.92 8.95 15.15
CA LYS A 37 22.09 9.41 14.41
C LYS A 37 23.24 8.41 14.51
N ASP A 38 23.89 8.15 13.39
CA ASP A 38 25.16 7.43 13.34
C ASP A 38 26.31 8.28 13.91
N ILE A 39 27.53 7.73 13.99
CA ILE A 39 28.71 8.46 14.51
C ILE A 39 29.06 9.71 13.68
N LYS A 40 28.59 9.80 12.44
CA LYS A 40 28.77 10.96 11.56
C LYS A 40 27.62 11.96 11.67
N GLY A 41 26.69 11.75 12.61
CA GLY A 41 25.53 12.59 12.83
C GLY A 41 24.41 12.39 11.80
N ARG A 42 24.47 11.33 10.98
CA ARG A 42 23.52 11.07 9.90
C ARG A 42 22.36 10.22 10.38
N THR A 43 21.15 10.56 9.94
CA THR A 43 19.94 9.77 10.19
C THR A 43 19.76 8.67 9.13
N PRO A 44 18.92 7.65 9.38
CA PRO A 44 18.57 6.65 8.37
C PRO A 44 18.07 7.28 7.06
N LEU A 45 17.24 8.32 7.13
CA LEU A 45 16.73 9.03 5.96
C LEU A 45 17.86 9.73 5.18
N GLN A 46 18.85 10.29 5.87
CA GLN A 46 20.00 10.92 5.21
C GLN A 46 20.87 9.88 4.49
N LEU A 47 21.07 8.69 5.08
CA LEU A 47 21.73 7.58 4.40
C LEU A 47 20.96 7.05 3.19
N ALA A 48 19.63 7.03 3.25
CA ALA A 48 18.80 6.67 2.09
C ALA A 48 19.02 7.61 0.90
N LYS A 49 19.35 8.88 1.16
CA LYS A 49 19.61 9.90 0.14
C LYS A 49 21.01 9.85 -0.47
N GLU A 50 21.95 9.12 0.13
CA GLU A 50 23.32 9.00 -0.39
C GLU A 50 23.41 8.08 -1.62
N ARG A 51 22.39 7.25 -1.89
CA ARG A 51 22.32 6.46 -3.12
C ARG A 51 21.55 7.22 -4.20
N LEU A 52 22.12 7.27 -5.41
CA LEU A 52 21.60 7.97 -6.59
C LEU A 52 20.21 7.49 -7.08
N TYR A 53 19.62 6.49 -6.43
CA TYR A 53 18.28 5.95 -6.69
C TYR A 53 17.47 5.88 -5.39
N VAL A 54 17.28 7.02 -4.74
CA VAL A 54 16.38 7.12 -3.60
C VAL A 54 14.97 6.81 -4.12
N SER A 55 14.40 5.67 -3.72
CA SER A 55 12.99 5.40 -4.01
C SER A 55 12.18 6.44 -3.24
N ASP A 56 11.41 7.29 -3.93
CA ASP A 56 10.50 8.28 -3.34
C ASP A 56 9.61 7.66 -2.24
N THR A 57 9.35 6.36 -2.37
CA THR A 57 8.72 5.49 -1.38
C THR A 57 9.36 5.57 0.02
N ILE A 58 10.70 5.52 0.14
CA ILE A 58 11.41 5.57 1.42
C ILE A 58 11.22 6.93 2.08
N VAL A 59 11.32 8.01 1.29
CA VAL A 59 11.09 9.38 1.78
C VAL A 59 9.66 9.54 2.25
N ALA A 60 8.68 9.01 1.51
CA ALA A 60 7.27 9.04 1.90
C ALA A 60 7.01 8.27 3.21
N ILE A 61 7.65 7.11 3.40
CA ILE A 61 7.56 6.34 4.65
C ILE A 61 8.12 7.16 5.81
N PHE A 62 9.35 7.69 5.70
CA PHE A 62 9.93 8.50 6.77
C PHE A 62 9.13 9.78 7.06
N LYS A 63 8.54 10.44 6.06
CA LYS A 63 7.65 11.59 6.29
C LYS A 63 6.38 11.21 7.05
N LYS A 64 5.79 10.05 6.72
CA LYS A 64 4.58 9.54 7.39
C LYS A 64 4.83 9.21 8.87
N PHE A 65 5.99 8.65 9.19
CA PHE A 65 6.37 8.28 10.56
C PHE A 65 7.08 9.42 11.33
N GLY A 66 7.73 10.37 10.65
CA GLY A 66 8.44 11.49 11.28
C GLY A 66 7.55 12.62 11.83
N ASN A 67 6.28 12.68 11.41
CA ASN A 67 5.28 13.57 12.03
C ASN A 67 4.75 13.03 13.36
N VAL A 68 5.07 11.78 13.71
CA VAL A 68 4.86 11.27 15.06
C VAL A 68 6.02 11.81 15.90
N LYS A 69 5.82 12.98 16.53
CA LYS A 69 6.73 13.47 17.57
C LYS A 69 6.83 12.37 18.63
N ILE A 70 7.93 11.63 18.66
CA ILE A 70 8.33 10.85 19.83
C ILE A 70 8.83 11.89 20.85
N SER A 71 7.89 12.61 21.45
CA SER A 71 8.16 13.68 22.38
C SER A 71 8.35 13.15 23.79
N HIS A 72 9.14 12.10 24.00
CA HIS A 72 9.56 11.74 25.35
C HIS A 72 11.03 11.31 25.35
N PRO A 73 11.89 12.00 26.15
CA PRO A 73 13.24 11.54 26.43
C PRO A 73 13.18 10.14 27.03
N ILE A 74 14.00 9.25 26.50
CA ILE A 74 14.13 7.85 26.88
C ILE A 74 14.88 7.81 28.22
N ASP A 75 14.20 8.12 29.32
CA ASP A 75 14.68 7.74 30.66
C ASP A 75 13.54 7.68 31.67
N SER A 76 12.56 6.80 31.44
CA SER A 76 11.84 6.18 32.54
C SER A 76 11.16 4.93 32.00
N TYR A 77 11.61 3.79 32.49
CA TYR A 77 10.88 2.53 32.44
C TYR A 77 9.53 2.76 33.12
N GLU A 78 8.51 3.14 32.37
CA GLU A 78 7.15 2.77 32.71
C GLU A 78 6.62 1.93 31.55
N VAL A 79 6.36 0.69 31.89
CA VAL A 79 5.56 -0.25 31.11
C VAL A 79 4.29 0.50 30.75
N ILE A 80 4.18 0.95 29.50
CA ILE A 80 2.89 1.32 28.94
C ILE A 80 2.13 0.01 28.84
N GLU A 81 1.40 -0.31 29.91
CA GLU A 81 0.28 -1.23 29.87
C GLU A 81 -0.53 -0.88 28.63
N ILE A 82 -0.85 -1.90 27.85
CA ILE A 82 -1.71 -1.80 26.69
C ILE A 82 -3.13 -1.55 27.24
N THR A 83 -3.39 -0.35 27.74
CA THR A 83 -4.71 0.10 28.15
C THR A 83 -5.45 0.49 26.89
N GLU A 84 -6.28 -0.43 26.39
CA GLU A 84 -7.68 -0.31 25.90
C GLU A 84 -8.24 1.02 25.30
N GLU A 85 -7.45 2.06 25.03
CA GLU A 85 -7.94 3.36 24.55
C GLU A 85 -7.26 3.93 23.32
N PHE A 86 -6.31 3.23 22.68
CA PHE A 86 -5.90 3.57 21.31
C PHE A 86 -6.89 3.03 20.27
N LYS A 87 -8.15 3.45 20.38
CA LYS A 87 -9.10 3.53 19.27
C LYS A 87 -8.61 4.58 18.28
N ILE A 88 -7.54 4.28 17.54
CA ILE A 88 -7.55 4.72 16.14
C ILE A 88 -8.46 3.73 15.44
N SER A 89 -9.59 4.21 14.94
CA SER A 89 -10.33 3.53 13.86
C SER A 89 -9.41 3.53 12.62
N LEU A 90 -8.38 2.71 12.65
CA LEU A 90 -7.70 2.24 11.46
C LEU A 90 -8.48 1.02 11.05
N THR A 91 -9.48 1.22 10.20
CA THR A 91 -9.96 0.13 9.37
C THR A 91 -8.71 -0.35 8.62
N PRO A 92 -8.23 -1.58 8.84
CA PRO A 92 -7.05 -2.04 8.15
C PRO A 92 -7.41 -2.02 6.68
N ILE A 93 -6.73 -1.19 5.88
CA ILE A 93 -6.83 -1.27 4.42
C ILE A 93 -6.39 -2.70 4.08
N LYS A 94 -7.38 -3.56 3.86
CA LYS A 94 -7.20 -4.96 3.51
C LYS A 94 -6.61 -4.95 2.10
N LEU A 95 -5.29 -4.94 2.01
CA LEU A 95 -4.58 -5.09 0.74
C LEU A 95 -4.98 -6.44 0.16
N ILE A 96 -5.43 -6.40 -1.08
CA ILE A 96 -5.84 -7.57 -1.81
C ILE A 96 -4.59 -8.11 -2.52
N ASP A 97 -4.26 -9.38 -2.28
CA ASP A 97 -3.13 -10.05 -2.94
C ASP A 97 -3.64 -10.76 -4.21
N ILE A 98 -2.74 -11.15 -5.12
CA ILE A 98 -3.11 -11.91 -6.33
C ILE A 98 -3.84 -13.22 -6.00
N LYS A 99 -3.62 -13.76 -4.79
CA LYS A 99 -4.31 -14.95 -4.26
C LYS A 99 -5.79 -14.71 -4.00
N ASP A 100 -6.21 -13.46 -3.85
CA ASP A 100 -7.59 -13.07 -3.61
C ASP A 100 -8.33 -12.75 -4.92
N LEU A 101 -7.73 -12.99 -6.09
CA LEU A 101 -8.36 -12.74 -7.41
C LEU A 101 -9.73 -13.41 -7.52
N ASP A 102 -9.84 -14.68 -7.12
CA ASP A 102 -11.10 -15.41 -7.19
C ASP A 102 -12.16 -14.81 -6.23
N ILE A 103 -11.74 -14.26 -5.09
CA ILE A 103 -12.63 -13.58 -4.15
C ILE A 103 -13.13 -12.27 -4.76
N VAL A 104 -12.24 -11.46 -5.34
CA VAL A 104 -12.62 -10.18 -5.98
C VAL A 104 -13.55 -10.42 -7.15
N VAL A 105 -13.20 -11.36 -8.04
CA VAL A 105 -14.00 -11.66 -9.23
C VAL A 105 -15.36 -12.20 -8.82
N LYS A 106 -15.43 -13.14 -7.86
CA LYS A 106 -16.70 -13.67 -7.37
C LYS A 106 -17.57 -12.60 -6.74
N GLU A 107 -17.01 -11.77 -5.86
CA GLU A 107 -17.76 -10.72 -5.17
C GLU A 107 -18.35 -9.72 -6.18
N LEU A 108 -17.55 -9.27 -7.16
CA LEU A 108 -18.01 -8.32 -8.17
C LEU A 108 -19.04 -8.93 -9.13
N THR A 109 -18.81 -10.14 -9.61
CA THR A 109 -19.64 -10.74 -10.68
C THR A 109 -20.84 -11.53 -10.15
N SER A 110 -20.63 -12.38 -9.14
CA SER A 110 -21.66 -13.30 -8.64
C SER A 110 -22.53 -12.65 -7.56
N ASP A 111 -21.91 -11.88 -6.66
CA ASP A 111 -22.66 -11.30 -5.54
C ASP A 111 -23.23 -9.92 -5.92
N GLN A 112 -22.45 -9.10 -6.64
CA GLN A 112 -22.86 -7.75 -7.04
C GLN A 112 -23.38 -7.63 -8.48
N HIS A 113 -23.34 -8.71 -9.26
CA HIS A 113 -23.86 -8.75 -10.64
C HIS A 113 -23.24 -7.68 -11.57
N LEU A 114 -21.98 -7.31 -11.32
CA LEU A 114 -21.26 -6.35 -12.16
C LEU A 114 -21.07 -6.95 -13.57
N PRO A 115 -21.51 -6.26 -14.64
CA PRO A 115 -21.33 -6.75 -15.99
C PRO A 115 -19.83 -6.73 -16.35
N CYS A 116 -19.27 -7.87 -16.73
CA CYS A 116 -17.85 -7.97 -17.08
C CYS A 116 -17.44 -7.05 -18.25
N SER A 117 -18.39 -6.51 -19.03
CA SER A 117 -18.12 -5.53 -20.10
C SER A 117 -17.52 -4.21 -19.60
N VAL A 118 -17.71 -3.84 -18.32
CA VAL A 118 -17.18 -2.60 -17.74
C VAL A 118 -15.69 -2.67 -17.40
N TRP A 119 -15.05 -3.83 -17.60
CA TRP A 119 -13.65 -4.08 -17.24
C TRP A 119 -12.68 -3.03 -17.79
N HIS A 120 -12.90 -2.56 -19.02
CA HIS A 120 -12.02 -1.61 -19.67
C HIS A 120 -12.11 -0.22 -19.02
N ALA A 121 -13.34 0.26 -18.77
CA ALA A 121 -13.55 1.52 -18.07
C ALA A 121 -13.03 1.45 -16.63
N LEU A 122 -13.28 0.33 -15.95
CA LEU A 122 -12.80 0.08 -14.60
C LEU A 122 -11.27 0.05 -14.54
N GLY A 123 -10.60 -0.67 -15.45
CA GLY A 123 -9.15 -0.78 -15.52
C GLY A 123 -8.45 0.58 -15.65
N LEU A 124 -8.99 1.46 -16.49
CA LEU A 124 -8.47 2.83 -16.63
C LEU A 124 -8.57 3.62 -15.31
N GLN A 125 -9.70 3.50 -14.59
CA GLN A 125 -9.87 4.18 -13.30
C GLN A 125 -8.96 3.62 -12.22
N LEU A 126 -8.69 2.32 -12.26
CA LEU A 126 -7.77 1.63 -11.37
C LEU A 126 -6.29 1.96 -11.66
N GLY A 127 -5.99 2.62 -12.78
CA GLY A 127 -4.65 3.10 -13.12
C GLY A 127 -3.89 2.22 -14.10
N LEU A 128 -4.56 1.28 -14.78
CA LEU A 128 -3.98 0.53 -15.90
C LEU A 128 -3.95 1.40 -17.16
N TYR A 129 -2.93 1.23 -17.99
CA TYR A 129 -2.82 1.95 -19.25
C TYR A 129 -3.78 1.38 -20.31
N ASP A 130 -4.29 2.28 -21.16
CA ASP A 130 -5.17 1.93 -22.28
C ASP A 130 -4.51 0.90 -23.23
N ASP A 131 -3.20 1.02 -23.45
CA ASP A 131 -2.45 0.08 -24.28
C ASP A 131 -2.46 -1.34 -23.70
N ARG A 132 -2.26 -1.50 -22.38
CA ARG A 132 -2.37 -2.80 -21.70
C ARG A 132 -3.78 -3.38 -21.83
N LEU A 133 -4.81 -2.55 -21.70
CA LEU A 133 -6.18 -3.02 -21.83
C LEU A 133 -6.48 -3.43 -23.27
N LYS A 134 -5.93 -2.76 -24.29
CA LYS A 134 -6.02 -3.22 -25.68
C LYS A 134 -5.31 -4.55 -25.90
N ASP A 135 -4.13 -4.73 -25.31
CA ASP A 135 -3.38 -5.99 -25.38
C ASP A 135 -4.19 -7.13 -24.75
N ILE A 136 -4.74 -6.94 -23.55
CA ILE A 136 -5.65 -7.92 -22.91
C ILE A 136 -6.85 -8.23 -23.81
N LYS A 137 -7.46 -7.22 -24.43
CA LYS A 137 -8.60 -7.44 -25.33
C LYS A 137 -8.20 -8.29 -26.55
N ALA A 138 -7.00 -8.08 -27.09
CA ALA A 138 -6.47 -8.84 -28.22
C ALA A 138 -6.15 -10.29 -27.82
N ASP A 139 -5.44 -10.48 -26.71
CA ASP A 139 -4.97 -11.77 -26.20
C ASP A 139 -6.13 -12.73 -25.88
N TYR A 140 -7.24 -12.19 -25.40
CA TYR A 140 -8.43 -12.95 -25.01
C TYR A 140 -9.57 -12.85 -26.02
N HIS A 141 -9.29 -12.41 -27.25
CA HIS A 141 -10.25 -12.32 -28.35
C HIS A 141 -11.55 -11.55 -28.00
N GLY A 142 -11.46 -10.56 -27.10
CA GLY A 142 -12.61 -9.78 -26.63
C GLY A 142 -13.58 -10.52 -25.71
N GLN A 143 -13.24 -11.72 -25.22
CA GLN A 143 -14.06 -12.44 -24.23
C GLN A 143 -14.12 -11.65 -22.92
N SER A 144 -15.29 -11.09 -22.61
CA SER A 144 -15.44 -10.10 -21.54
C SER A 144 -15.10 -10.65 -20.15
N VAL A 145 -15.38 -11.93 -19.88
CA VAL A 145 -15.07 -12.56 -18.57
C VAL A 145 -13.58 -12.74 -18.38
N GLU A 146 -12.88 -13.28 -19.38
CA GLU A 146 -11.43 -13.49 -19.35
C GLU A 146 -10.68 -12.14 -19.31
N CYS A 147 -11.11 -11.18 -20.13
CA CYS A 147 -10.53 -9.83 -20.12
C CYS A 147 -10.72 -9.15 -18.75
N PHE A 148 -11.89 -9.31 -18.13
CA PHE A 148 -12.14 -8.81 -16.77
C PHE A 148 -11.23 -9.47 -15.75
N ARG A 149 -11.08 -10.80 -15.81
CA ARG A 149 -10.21 -11.55 -14.91
C ARG A 149 -8.75 -11.11 -15.01
N GLU A 150 -8.22 -10.97 -16.23
CA GLU A 150 -6.85 -10.50 -16.41
C GLU A 150 -6.67 -9.03 -16.05
N CYS A 151 -7.68 -8.19 -16.31
CA CYS A 151 -7.66 -6.80 -15.85
C CYS A 151 -7.55 -6.72 -14.33
N MET A 152 -8.33 -7.54 -13.60
CA MET A 152 -8.23 -7.60 -12.14
C MET A 152 -6.89 -8.19 -11.68
N SER A 153 -6.36 -9.19 -12.38
CA SER A 153 -5.02 -9.76 -12.13
C SER A 153 -3.91 -8.70 -12.26
N ALA A 154 -3.91 -7.92 -13.34
CA ALA A 154 -2.97 -6.83 -13.58
C ALA A 154 -3.06 -5.75 -12.50
N TRP A 155 -4.29 -5.41 -12.09
CA TRP A 155 -4.53 -4.49 -10.99
C TRP A 155 -3.97 -5.01 -9.65
N LEU A 156 -4.21 -6.28 -9.31
CA LEU A 156 -3.69 -6.90 -8.08
C LEU A 156 -2.16 -6.95 -8.03
N ARG A 157 -1.50 -7.12 -9.18
CA ARG A 157 -0.03 -7.03 -9.29
C ARG A 157 0.48 -5.60 -9.06
N GLY A 158 -0.41 -4.61 -9.18
CA GLY A 158 -0.07 -3.20 -9.05
C GLY A 158 0.75 -2.70 -10.24
N GLU A 159 0.40 -3.18 -11.44
CA GLU A 159 1.01 -2.76 -12.70
C GLU A 159 0.70 -1.28 -13.01
N ASP A 160 1.43 -0.71 -13.98
CA ASP A 160 1.26 0.66 -14.46
C ASP A 160 1.15 1.70 -13.32
N LYS A 161 0.10 2.53 -13.28
CA LYS A 161 -0.12 3.57 -12.25
C LYS A 161 -1.02 3.12 -11.10
N VAL A 162 -1.29 1.82 -10.97
CA VAL A 162 -2.21 1.31 -9.94
C VAL A 162 -1.78 1.72 -8.54
N ARG A 163 -0.47 1.70 -8.24
CA ARG A 163 0.06 2.08 -6.93
C ARG A 163 -0.08 3.57 -6.64
N GLU A 164 -0.07 4.42 -7.66
CA GLU A 164 -0.33 5.85 -7.55
C GLU A 164 -1.82 6.13 -7.29
N LYS A 165 -2.71 5.24 -7.75
CA LYS A 165 -4.17 5.30 -7.57
C LYS A 165 -4.66 4.63 -6.27
N GLY A 166 -3.79 4.43 -5.30
CA GLY A 166 -4.12 3.82 -3.99
C GLY A 166 -3.83 2.32 -3.90
N GLY A 167 -3.28 1.71 -4.95
CA GLY A 167 -2.89 0.31 -4.96
C GLY A 167 -4.06 -0.67 -5.04
N PRO A 168 -3.80 -1.98 -4.97
CA PRO A 168 -4.84 -3.01 -4.97
C PRO A 168 -5.53 -3.12 -3.61
N SER A 169 -6.59 -2.33 -3.43
CA SER A 169 -7.38 -2.29 -2.18
C SER A 169 -8.88 -2.18 -2.48
N TRP A 170 -9.71 -2.63 -1.55
CA TRP A 170 -11.16 -2.47 -1.67
C TRP A 170 -11.59 -1.00 -1.75
N SER A 171 -10.84 -0.09 -1.13
CA SER A 171 -11.12 1.35 -1.14
C SER A 171 -10.86 1.98 -2.51
N SER A 172 -9.74 1.63 -3.15
CA SER A 172 -9.42 2.09 -4.52
C SER A 172 -10.39 1.48 -5.53
N LEU A 173 -10.76 0.20 -5.36
CA LEU A 173 -11.78 -0.46 -6.17
C LEU A 173 -13.14 0.21 -6.06
N ALA A 174 -13.60 0.48 -4.84
CA ALA A 174 -14.88 1.15 -4.64
C ALA A 174 -14.88 2.59 -5.19
N THR A 175 -13.74 3.29 -5.12
CA THR A 175 -13.60 4.62 -5.72
C THR A 175 -13.67 4.57 -7.24
N ALA A 176 -13.02 3.56 -7.85
CA ALA A 176 -13.09 3.34 -9.29
C ALA A 176 -14.51 2.98 -9.74
N LEU A 177 -15.23 2.15 -8.98
CA LEU A 177 -16.62 1.79 -9.22
C LEU A 177 -17.56 3.01 -9.15
N ASP A 178 -17.36 3.88 -8.15
CA ASP A 178 -18.10 5.14 -8.01
C ASP A 178 -17.91 6.04 -9.25
N THR A 179 -16.70 6.02 -9.82
CA THR A 179 -16.32 6.82 -10.98
C THR A 179 -16.90 6.29 -12.29
N ILE A 180 -17.13 4.98 -12.40
CA ILE A 180 -17.81 4.35 -13.55
C ILE A 180 -19.34 4.27 -13.37
N GLU A 181 -19.89 5.07 -12.45
CA GLU A 181 -21.33 5.15 -12.13
C GLU A 181 -21.94 3.89 -11.47
N GLU A 182 -21.11 2.93 -11.06
CA GLU A 182 -21.51 1.72 -10.32
C GLU A 182 -21.61 2.01 -8.80
N LYS A 183 -22.41 3.02 -8.46
CA LYS A 183 -22.51 3.58 -7.09
C LYS A 183 -23.08 2.63 -6.06
N SER A 184 -24.00 1.76 -6.46
CA SER A 184 -24.60 0.72 -5.61
C SER A 184 -23.52 -0.24 -5.13
N ILE A 185 -22.73 -0.77 -6.07
CA ILE A 185 -21.64 -1.72 -5.83
C ILE A 185 -20.51 -1.05 -5.05
N ALA A 186 -20.16 0.18 -5.41
CA ALA A 186 -19.17 0.97 -4.67
C ALA A 186 -19.57 1.15 -3.20
N SER A 187 -20.83 1.49 -2.93
CA SER A 187 -21.35 1.68 -1.57
C SER A 187 -21.35 0.37 -0.78
N TYR A 188 -21.74 -0.74 -1.41
CA TYR A 188 -21.68 -2.06 -0.81
C TYR A 188 -20.25 -2.44 -0.41
N ILE A 189 -19.28 -2.29 -1.31
CA ILE A 189 -17.87 -2.62 -1.03
C ILE A 189 -17.31 -1.73 0.08
N LYS A 190 -17.62 -0.42 0.07
CA LYS A 190 -17.23 0.51 1.13
C LYS A 190 -17.76 0.03 2.48
N ALA A 191 -19.05 -0.32 2.54
CA ALA A 191 -19.70 -0.78 3.77
C ALA A 191 -19.20 -2.13 4.29
N LYS A 192 -18.81 -3.05 3.40
CA LYS A 192 -18.38 -4.41 3.77
C LYS A 192 -16.89 -4.51 4.10
N TYR A 193 -16.04 -3.73 3.42
CA TYR A 193 -14.58 -3.93 3.45
C TYR A 193 -13.77 -2.71 3.86
N CYS A 194 -14.35 -1.50 3.88
CA CYS A 194 -13.63 -0.26 4.21
C CYS A 194 -13.95 0.29 5.61
N THR A 195 -14.83 -0.38 6.37
CA THR A 195 -15.28 -0.05 7.73
C THR A 195 -14.43 -0.60 8.85
#